data_AF-A0AAE1HJP0-F1
#
_entry.id   AF-A0AAE1HJP0-F1
#
_cell.length_a   1.000
_cell.length_b   1.000
_cell.length_c   1.000
_cell.angle_alpha   90.00
_cell.angle_beta   90.00
_cell.angle_gamma   90.00
#
_symmetry.space_group_name_H-M   'P 1'
#
loop_
_entity.id
_entity.type
_entity.pdbx_description
1 polymer ?
#
loop_
_entity_poly.entity_id
_entity_poly.type
_entity_poly.pdbx_seq_one_letter_code
_entity_poly.pdbx_strand_id
1 'polypeptide(L)'
;MGHKNVFVSVDLTASHFIPGKKNYERAYNAMKNCLQSFNIILSWDPPDGKICPSSVASYLCAKGINVEVCKPKCTQRREFNVAVPQLYPAEKECDIHEMMEWLGTFSLNIQRPENDFLSSYLDPEDTLECGQVAFLSWEGLFTASQLLHLFESLREYFSDREGIPWVSLYVQGFADIPVSWNSRPHVFYTDGDNSYTIILKPVNAITIISHISNNKMIK
;
A
#
# COMPACT_ATOMS: atom_id res chain seq x y z
N MET A 1 2.16 29.61 -19.28
CA MET A 1 0.79 29.64 -18.70
C MET A 1 0.58 28.27 -18.06
N GLY A 2 0.70 28.17 -16.73
CA GLY A 2 0.59 26.88 -16.04
C GLY A 2 -0.88 26.45 -15.97
N HIS A 3 -1.20 25.25 -16.44
CA HIS A 3 -2.53 24.68 -16.28
C HIS A 3 -2.80 24.48 -14.78
N LYS A 4 -3.86 25.12 -14.27
CA LYS A 4 -4.35 24.87 -12.91
C LYS A 4 -5.14 23.58 -12.91
N ASN A 5 -4.72 22.60 -12.11
CA ASN A 5 -5.51 21.41 -11.85
C ASN A 5 -6.78 21.80 -11.08
N VAL A 6 -7.94 21.33 -11.54
CA VAL A 6 -9.24 21.56 -10.90
C VAL A 6 -9.72 20.25 -10.32
N PHE A 7 -9.99 20.22 -9.02
CA PHE A 7 -10.55 19.08 -8.32
C PHE A 7 -12.06 19.25 -8.16
N VAL A 8 -12.83 18.25 -8.57
CA VAL A 8 -14.29 18.22 -8.43
C VAL A 8 -14.66 17.03 -7.57
N SER A 9 -15.27 17.29 -6.41
CA SER A 9 -15.78 16.24 -5.51
C SER A 9 -17.30 16.11 -5.68
N VAL A 10 -17.77 14.87 -5.83
CA VAL A 10 -19.20 14.54 -5.96
C VAL A 10 -19.54 13.48 -4.93
N ASP A 11 -20.35 13.85 -3.94
CA ASP A 11 -20.88 12.91 -2.96
C ASP A 11 -22.11 12.18 -3.54
N LEU A 12 -21.90 10.93 -3.94
CA LEU A 12 -22.94 10.06 -4.51
C LEU A 12 -23.99 9.61 -3.47
N THR A 13 -23.73 9.80 -2.17
CA THR A 13 -24.63 9.41 -1.07
C THR A 13 -25.51 10.55 -0.58
N ALA A 14 -25.25 11.78 -1.03
CA ALA A 14 -25.98 12.96 -0.60
C ALA A 14 -27.47 12.85 -0.94
N SER A 15 -28.34 13.22 0.02
CA SER A 15 -29.81 13.14 -0.13
C SER A 15 -30.37 13.96 -1.31
N HIS A 16 -29.60 14.93 -1.81
CA HIS A 16 -29.95 15.76 -2.94
C HIS A 16 -29.37 15.26 -4.28
N PHE A 17 -28.56 14.21 -4.26
CA PHE A 17 -27.94 13.57 -5.42
C PHE A 17 -28.70 12.30 -5.83
N ILE A 18 -30.01 12.45 -6.07
CA ILE A 18 -30.88 11.37 -6.53
C ILE A 18 -31.51 11.70 -7.90
N PRO A 19 -31.81 10.70 -8.74
CA PRO A 19 -32.45 10.91 -10.04
C PRO A 19 -33.66 11.85 -9.97
N GLY A 20 -33.78 12.75 -10.95
CA GLY A 20 -34.82 13.77 -11.00
C GLY A 20 -34.52 15.06 -10.22
N LYS A 21 -33.50 15.10 -9.34
CA LYS A 21 -33.07 16.36 -8.70
C LYS A 21 -32.06 17.11 -9.57
N LYS A 22 -32.12 18.44 -9.50
CA LYS A 22 -31.29 19.36 -10.30
C LYS A 22 -29.79 19.06 -10.23
N ASN A 23 -29.26 18.72 -9.05
CA ASN A 23 -27.84 18.45 -8.88
C ASN A 23 -27.42 17.14 -9.55
N TYR A 24 -28.22 16.08 -9.41
CA TYR A 24 -27.99 14.80 -10.09
C TYR A 24 -28.05 14.98 -11.61
N GLU A 25 -29.13 15.58 -12.12
CA GLU A 25 -29.32 15.75 -13.57
C GLU A 25 -28.22 16.58 -14.21
N ARG A 26 -27.75 17.63 -13.53
CA ARG A 26 -26.64 18.45 -14.01
C ARG A 26 -25.35 17.63 -14.10
N ALA A 27 -25.00 16.89 -13.05
CA ALA A 27 -23.77 16.08 -13.01
C ALA A 27 -23.82 14.93 -14.02
N TYR A 28 -24.95 14.23 -14.11
CA TYR A 28 -25.18 13.15 -15.08
C TYR A 28 -25.03 13.65 -16.52
N ASN A 29 -25.68 14.76 -16.88
CA ASN A 29 -25.57 15.32 -18.22
C ASN A 29 -24.15 15.81 -18.54
N ALA A 30 -23.45 16.41 -17.57
CA ALA A 30 -22.06 16.80 -17.76
C ALA A 30 -21.15 15.57 -17.99
N MET A 31 -21.29 14.53 -17.17
CA MET A 31 -20.51 13.29 -17.35
C MET A 31 -20.83 12.61 -18.68
N LYS A 32 -22.10 12.49 -19.04
CA LYS A 32 -22.53 11.84 -20.29
C LYS A 32 -22.01 12.55 -21.55
N ASN A 33 -21.98 13.88 -21.54
CA ASN A 33 -21.68 14.66 -22.74
C ASN A 33 -20.24 15.18 -22.81
N CYS A 34 -19.54 15.29 -21.67
CA CYS A 34 -18.23 15.93 -21.60
C CYS A 34 -17.12 15.01 -21.10
N LEU A 35 -17.45 13.90 -20.43
CA LEU A 35 -16.42 12.99 -19.92
C LEU A 35 -15.95 12.07 -21.06
N GLN A 36 -14.65 12.12 -21.34
CA GLN A 36 -14.02 11.20 -22.28
C GLN A 36 -14.00 9.79 -21.68
N SER A 37 -13.92 8.77 -22.53
CA SER A 37 -13.75 7.39 -22.06
C SER A 37 -12.35 7.20 -21.46
N PHE A 38 -12.28 6.46 -20.35
CA PHE A 38 -11.03 6.12 -19.68
C PHE A 38 -11.13 4.72 -19.08
N ASN A 39 -9.97 4.15 -18.76
CA ASN A 39 -9.88 2.85 -18.11
C ASN A 39 -9.98 3.03 -16.59
N ILE A 40 -10.68 2.11 -15.94
CA ILE A 40 -10.84 2.08 -14.49
C ILE A 40 -10.28 0.77 -13.97
N ILE A 41 -9.42 0.85 -12.96
CA ILE A 41 -9.07 -0.30 -12.13
C ILE A 41 -10.07 -0.34 -10.99
N LEU A 42 -10.79 -1.47 -10.85
CA LEU A 42 -11.85 -1.63 -9.87
C LEU A 42 -11.51 -2.79 -8.93
N SER A 43 -11.64 -2.54 -7.63
CA SER A 43 -11.69 -3.57 -6.60
C SER A 43 -12.95 -3.36 -5.78
N TRP A 44 -13.59 -4.44 -5.37
CA TRP A 44 -14.88 -4.41 -4.71
C TRP A 44 -14.95 -5.47 -3.61
N ASP A 45 -15.25 -5.00 -2.40
CA ASP A 45 -15.63 -5.85 -1.27
C ASP A 45 -17.16 -5.98 -1.27
N PRO A 46 -17.72 -7.18 -1.52
CA PRO A 46 -19.16 -7.37 -1.45
C PRO A 46 -19.68 -7.11 -0.03
N PRO A 47 -20.85 -6.47 0.13
CA PRO A 47 -21.41 -6.16 1.44
C PRO A 47 -21.93 -7.41 2.17
N ASP A 48 -22.18 -8.51 1.45
CA ASP A 48 -22.62 -9.79 1.98
C ASP A 48 -21.71 -10.90 1.40
N GLY A 49 -21.22 -11.78 2.27
CA GLY A 49 -20.38 -12.93 1.90
C GLY A 49 -21.07 -13.96 1.00
N LYS A 50 -22.39 -13.86 0.81
CA LYS A 50 -23.13 -14.65 -0.19
C LYS A 50 -22.94 -14.17 -1.61
N ILE A 51 -22.48 -12.93 -1.80
CA ILE A 51 -22.29 -12.34 -3.12
C ILE A 51 -20.86 -12.63 -3.59
N CYS A 52 -20.74 -13.27 -4.75
CA CYS A 52 -19.43 -13.56 -5.33
C CYS A 52 -18.72 -12.25 -5.69
N PRO A 53 -17.47 -12.01 -5.26
CA PRO A 53 -16.71 -10.81 -5.64
C PRO A 53 -16.60 -10.60 -7.15
N SER A 54 -16.63 -11.67 -7.96
CA SER A 54 -16.59 -11.56 -9.41
C SER A 54 -17.92 -11.12 -10.04
N SER A 55 -19.01 -10.98 -9.28
CA SER A 55 -20.32 -10.58 -9.82
C SER A 55 -20.30 -9.16 -10.39
N VAL A 56 -19.44 -8.28 -9.87
CA VAL A 56 -19.26 -6.93 -10.41
C VAL A 56 -18.74 -6.96 -11.85
N ALA A 57 -17.82 -7.88 -12.17
CA ALA A 57 -17.32 -8.06 -13.54
C ALA A 57 -18.46 -8.51 -14.46
N SER A 58 -19.26 -9.50 -14.04
CA SER A 58 -20.42 -9.95 -14.80
C SER A 58 -21.44 -8.84 -15.05
N TYR A 59 -21.70 -7.99 -14.06
CA TYR A 59 -22.60 -6.85 -14.19
C TYR A 59 -22.10 -5.84 -15.24
N LEU A 60 -20.81 -5.49 -15.20
CA LEU A 60 -20.20 -4.56 -16.15
C LEU A 60 -20.17 -5.13 -17.57
N CYS A 61 -19.83 -6.41 -17.74
CA CYS A 61 -19.92 -7.10 -19.03
C CYS A 61 -21.34 -7.07 -19.61
N ALA A 62 -22.36 -7.30 -18.77
CA ALA A 62 -23.77 -7.22 -19.18
C ALA A 62 -24.20 -5.79 -19.61
N LYS A 63 -23.45 -4.76 -19.21
CA LYS A 63 -23.61 -3.37 -19.66
C LYS A 63 -22.80 -3.02 -20.91
N GLY A 64 -22.13 -4.00 -21.52
CA GLY A 64 -21.31 -3.81 -22.72
C GLY A 64 -19.94 -3.17 -22.46
N ILE A 65 -19.48 -3.16 -21.20
CA ILE A 65 -18.15 -2.67 -20.84
C ILE A 65 -17.16 -3.81 -21.01
N ASN A 66 -16.00 -3.53 -21.63
CA ASN A 66 -14.91 -4.50 -21.69
C ASN A 66 -14.26 -4.63 -20.31
N VAL A 67 -14.21 -5.85 -19.76
CA VAL A 67 -13.70 -6.11 -18.42
C VAL A 67 -12.63 -7.20 -18.50
N GLU A 68 -11.50 -6.92 -17.86
CA GLU A 68 -10.44 -7.89 -17.64
C GLU A 68 -10.32 -8.19 -16.14
N VAL A 69 -10.27 -9.47 -15.78
CA VAL A 69 -10.06 -9.89 -14.40
C VAL A 69 -8.56 -9.95 -14.13
N CYS A 70 -8.05 -8.97 -13.40
CA CYS A 70 -6.66 -8.93 -12.99
C CYS A 70 -6.44 -9.78 -11.74
N LYS A 71 -5.35 -10.56 -11.72
CA LYS A 71 -4.89 -11.29 -10.52
C LYS A 71 -3.67 -10.60 -9.95
N PRO A 72 -3.55 -10.46 -8.63
CA PRO A 72 -2.32 -9.95 -8.03
C PRO A 72 -1.13 -10.83 -8.39
N LYS A 73 -0.02 -10.20 -8.75
CA LYS A 73 1.24 -10.89 -8.96
C LYS A 73 1.86 -11.15 -7.59
N CYS A 74 2.26 -12.40 -7.33
CA CYS A 74 2.89 -12.81 -6.08
C CYS A 74 4.34 -13.19 -6.36
N THR A 75 5.25 -12.65 -5.56
CA THR A 75 6.66 -13.03 -5.54
C THR A 75 7.00 -13.52 -4.14
N GLN A 76 7.63 -14.68 -4.05
CA GLN A 76 8.10 -15.25 -2.79
C GLN A 76 9.59 -15.56 -2.89
N ARG A 77 10.32 -15.27 -1.82
CA ARG A 77 11.71 -15.66 -1.64
C ARG A 77 11.94 -16.15 -0.21
N ARG A 78 12.86 -17.10 -0.08
CA ARG A 78 13.37 -17.56 1.21
C ARG A 78 14.87 -17.49 1.16
N GLU A 79 15.43 -16.90 2.20
CA GLU A 79 16.88 -16.83 2.39
C GLU A 79 17.22 -17.49 3.71
N PHE A 80 18.41 -18.06 3.78
CA PHE A 80 18.87 -18.84 4.92
C PHE A 80 20.16 -18.24 5.46
N ASN A 81 20.35 -18.35 6.78
CA ASN A 81 21.51 -17.80 7.49
C ASN A 81 21.69 -16.30 7.21
N VAL A 82 20.65 -15.54 7.48
CA VAL A 82 20.62 -14.09 7.26
C VAL A 82 20.75 -13.39 8.60
N ALA A 83 21.72 -12.48 8.70
CA ALA A 83 21.82 -11.54 9.81
C ALA A 83 20.70 -10.50 9.70
N VAL A 84 19.74 -10.54 10.62
CA VAL A 84 18.61 -9.57 10.66
C VAL A 84 18.82 -8.57 11.79
N PRO A 85 18.47 -7.27 11.61
CA PRO A 85 18.60 -6.28 12.68
C PRO A 85 17.79 -6.66 13.92
N GLN A 86 18.32 -6.39 15.11
CA GLN A 86 17.66 -6.69 16.38
C GLN A 86 16.82 -5.49 16.87
N LEU A 87 15.59 -5.77 17.33
CA LEU A 87 14.71 -4.79 17.95
C LEU A 87 14.55 -5.12 19.44
N TYR A 88 15.36 -4.50 20.30
CA TYR A 88 15.30 -4.69 21.74
C TYR A 88 14.28 -3.76 22.41
N PRO A 89 13.50 -4.23 23.38
CA PRO A 89 12.86 -3.33 24.33
C PRO A 89 13.92 -2.86 25.34
N ALA A 90 14.52 -1.67 25.14
CA ALA A 90 14.71 -0.64 26.18
C ALA A 90 16.03 0.16 26.20
N GLU A 91 17.18 -0.23 25.63
CA GLU A 91 18.43 0.57 25.84
C GLU A 91 19.31 0.81 24.61
N LYS A 92 19.17 0.00 23.56
CA LYS A 92 19.79 0.19 22.23
C LYS A 92 18.85 -0.49 21.22
N GLU A 93 17.79 0.20 20.82
CA GLU A 93 17.08 -0.23 19.61
C GLU A 93 18.01 0.02 18.42
N CYS A 94 18.15 -0.96 17.52
CA CYS A 94 18.66 -0.68 16.18
C CYS A 94 17.90 0.54 15.66
N ASP A 95 18.62 1.53 15.12
CA ASP A 95 17.99 2.73 14.61
C ASP A 95 16.91 2.30 13.61
N ILE A 96 15.69 2.78 13.81
CA ILE A 96 14.57 2.48 12.93
C ILE A 96 14.92 2.83 11.47
N HIS A 97 15.81 3.79 11.27
CA HIS A 97 16.39 4.13 9.96
C HIS A 97 17.26 2.99 9.40
N GLU A 98 18.20 2.45 10.17
CA GLU A 98 19.03 1.31 9.75
C GLU A 98 18.18 0.08 9.42
N MET A 99 17.14 -0.19 10.24
CA MET A 99 16.20 -1.26 9.95
C MET A 99 15.45 -1.03 8.65
N MET A 100 14.95 0.18 8.41
CA MET A 100 14.23 0.51 7.18
C MET A 100 15.12 0.39 5.94
N GLU A 101 16.38 0.79 6.05
CA GLU A 101 17.34 0.63 4.96
C GLU A 101 17.67 -0.85 4.71
N TRP A 102 17.87 -1.64 5.77
CA TRP A 102 18.05 -3.09 5.66
C TRP A 102 16.83 -3.77 5.02
N LEU A 103 15.61 -3.36 5.40
CA LEU A 103 14.38 -3.86 4.79
C LEU A 103 14.34 -3.54 3.29
N GLY A 104 14.74 -2.33 2.90
CA GLY A 104 14.81 -1.92 1.51
C GLY A 104 15.82 -2.76 0.72
N THR A 105 17.03 -2.91 1.24
CA THR A 105 18.10 -3.65 0.55
C THR A 105 17.80 -5.13 0.46
N PHE A 106 17.29 -5.72 1.54
CA PHE A 106 16.81 -7.08 1.56
C PHE A 106 15.68 -7.26 0.54
N SER A 107 14.63 -6.43 0.57
CA SER A 107 13.47 -6.53 -0.33
C SER A 107 13.82 -6.41 -1.80
N LEU A 108 14.78 -5.55 -2.14
CA LEU A 108 15.27 -5.34 -3.50
C LEU A 108 16.28 -6.41 -3.96
N ASN A 109 16.62 -7.37 -3.09
CA ASN A 109 17.61 -8.42 -3.36
C ASN A 109 18.96 -7.85 -3.83
N ILE A 110 19.40 -6.76 -3.19
CA ILE A 110 20.67 -6.13 -3.52
C ILE A 110 21.80 -7.01 -3.00
N GLN A 111 22.55 -7.62 -3.93
CA GLN A 111 23.77 -8.34 -3.58
C GLN A 111 24.90 -7.34 -3.33
N ARG A 112 25.57 -7.45 -2.19
CA ARG A 112 26.72 -6.61 -1.87
C ARG A 112 28.01 -7.44 -1.96
N PRO A 113 28.94 -7.09 -2.85
CA PRO A 113 30.27 -7.66 -2.83
C PRO A 113 31.02 -7.22 -1.56
N GLU A 114 31.76 -8.13 -0.93
CA GLU A 114 32.58 -7.86 0.28
C GLU A 114 33.65 -6.76 0.10
N ASN A 115 33.94 -6.34 -1.14
CA ASN A 115 34.96 -5.35 -1.48
C ASN A 115 34.43 -4.25 -2.41
N ASP A 116 33.19 -3.80 -2.21
CA ASP A 116 32.64 -2.69 -2.99
C ASP A 116 33.01 -1.34 -2.38
N PHE A 117 34.13 -0.75 -2.84
CA PHE A 117 34.58 0.58 -2.44
C PHE A 117 33.62 1.72 -2.83
N LEU A 118 32.55 1.43 -3.58
CA LEU A 118 31.57 2.42 -4.04
C LEU A 118 30.36 2.55 -3.11
N SER A 119 30.06 1.53 -2.29
CA SER A 119 28.93 1.57 -1.35
C SER A 119 29.39 2.01 0.03
N SER A 120 28.93 3.18 0.48
CA SER A 120 29.13 3.65 1.86
C SER A 120 28.14 3.04 2.87
N TYR A 121 27.21 2.20 2.40
CA TYR A 121 26.22 1.58 3.26
C TYR A 121 26.86 0.47 4.11
N LEU A 122 26.62 0.52 5.42
CA LEU A 122 27.07 -0.48 6.39
C LEU A 122 25.86 -1.28 6.87
N ASP A 123 26.03 -2.59 7.08
CA ASP A 123 24.99 -3.38 7.72
C ASP A 123 24.73 -2.89 9.16
N PRO A 124 23.51 -3.07 9.68
CA PRO A 124 23.19 -2.71 11.05
C PRO A 124 24.19 -3.34 12.02
N GLU A 125 24.66 -2.58 13.02
CA GLU A 125 25.68 -3.07 13.95
C GLU A 125 25.16 -4.22 14.84
N ASP A 126 23.89 -4.14 15.25
CA ASP A 126 23.26 -5.11 16.15
C ASP A 126 22.33 -6.06 15.36
N THR A 127 22.84 -7.25 15.03
CA THR A 127 22.12 -8.27 14.24
C THR A 127 21.96 -9.61 14.97
N LEU A 128 20.93 -10.35 14.57
CA LEU A 128 20.63 -11.72 14.97
C LEU A 128 20.73 -12.64 13.76
N GLU A 129 21.51 -13.71 13.87
CA GLU A 129 21.53 -14.76 12.86
C GLU A 129 20.20 -15.52 12.84
N CYS A 130 19.49 -15.41 11.72
CA CYS A 130 18.24 -16.12 11.49
C CYS A 130 18.45 -17.26 10.50
N GLY A 131 18.08 -18.47 10.90
CA GLY A 131 18.20 -19.66 10.05
C GLY A 131 17.39 -19.54 8.75
N GLN A 132 16.23 -18.86 8.78
CA GLN A 132 15.43 -18.60 7.59
C GLN A 132 14.68 -17.27 7.70
N VAL A 133 14.73 -16.46 6.63
CA VAL A 133 13.92 -15.26 6.44
C VAL A 133 13.00 -15.45 5.24
N ALA A 134 11.71 -15.14 5.42
CA ALA A 134 10.71 -15.23 4.36
C ALA A 134 10.33 -13.84 3.85
N PHE A 135 10.42 -13.66 2.54
CA PHE A 135 9.97 -12.48 1.83
C PHE A 135 8.77 -12.83 0.96
N LEU A 136 7.68 -12.08 1.10
CA LEU A 136 6.51 -12.16 0.24
C LEU A 136 6.15 -10.75 -0.26
N SER A 137 5.93 -10.62 -1.55
CA SER A 137 5.47 -9.39 -2.19
C SER A 137 4.26 -9.69 -3.06
N TRP A 138 3.23 -8.86 -2.91
CA TRP A 138 2.05 -8.89 -3.76
C TRP A 138 1.86 -7.54 -4.44
N GLU A 139 1.77 -7.58 -5.77
CA GLU A 139 1.52 -6.41 -6.61
C GLU A 139 0.10 -6.51 -7.18
N GLY A 140 -0.74 -5.52 -6.90
CA GLY A 140 -2.14 -5.51 -7.33
C GLY A 140 -2.95 -4.38 -6.69
N LEU A 141 -4.26 -4.37 -6.96
CA LEU A 141 -5.20 -3.45 -6.32
C LEU A 141 -5.87 -4.14 -5.13
N PHE A 142 -5.55 -3.67 -3.93
CA PHE A 142 -6.08 -4.20 -2.68
C PHE A 142 -7.01 -3.19 -2.00
N THR A 143 -8.08 -3.70 -1.38
CA THR A 143 -8.94 -2.87 -0.53
C THR A 143 -8.33 -2.70 0.85
N ALA A 144 -8.76 -1.65 1.57
CA ALA A 144 -8.35 -1.46 2.96
C ALA A 144 -8.75 -2.66 3.85
N SER A 145 -9.91 -3.26 3.59
CA SER A 145 -10.39 -4.45 4.30
C SER A 145 -9.46 -5.64 4.09
N GLN A 146 -9.02 -5.87 2.84
CA GLN A 146 -8.07 -6.95 2.53
C GLN A 146 -6.71 -6.74 3.22
N LEU A 147 -6.20 -5.51 3.23
CA LEU A 147 -4.96 -5.17 3.94
C LEU A 147 -5.09 -5.36 5.46
N LEU A 148 -6.25 -5.01 6.03
CA LEU A 148 -6.53 -5.25 7.44
C LEU A 148 -6.57 -6.74 7.75
N HIS A 149 -7.25 -7.55 6.94
CA HIS A 149 -7.26 -9.00 7.11
C HIS A 149 -5.85 -9.61 7.02
N LEU A 150 -5.03 -9.16 6.07
CA LEU A 150 -3.63 -9.58 5.98
C LEU A 150 -2.85 -9.23 7.25
N PHE A 151 -2.99 -8.00 7.73
CA PHE A 151 -2.34 -7.55 8.96
C PHE A 151 -2.75 -8.41 10.16
N GLU A 152 -4.05 -8.70 10.30
CA GLU A 152 -4.56 -9.53 11.39
C GLU A 152 -4.01 -10.97 11.32
N SER A 153 -3.98 -11.57 10.12
CA SER A 153 -3.36 -12.89 9.94
C SER A 153 -1.87 -12.90 10.24
N LEU A 154 -1.13 -11.84 9.90
CA LEU A 154 0.28 -11.71 10.25
C LEU A 154 0.48 -11.56 11.77
N ARG A 155 -0.41 -10.83 12.43
CA ARG A 155 -0.40 -10.66 13.88
C ARG A 155 -0.64 -11.98 14.59
N GLU A 156 -1.68 -12.73 14.20
CA GLU A 156 -1.96 -14.08 14.72
C GLU A 156 -0.77 -15.02 14.51
N TYR A 157 -0.23 -15.06 13.27
CA TYR A 157 0.95 -15.86 12.94
C TYR A 157 2.16 -15.56 13.82
N PHE A 158 2.38 -14.29 14.14
CA PHE A 158 3.48 -13.85 14.99
C PHE A 158 3.24 -14.19 16.47
N SER A 159 2.02 -14.00 16.96
CA SER A 159 1.65 -14.32 18.35
C SER A 159 1.75 -15.82 18.66
N ASP A 160 1.48 -16.69 17.69
CA ASP A 160 1.50 -18.15 17.86
C ASP A 160 2.90 -18.78 17.81
N ARG A 161 3.96 -18.00 17.57
CA ARG A 161 5.30 -18.52 17.29
C ARG A 161 6.39 -17.86 18.13
N GLU A 162 6.96 -18.66 19.03
CA GLU A 162 8.19 -18.31 19.72
C GLU A 162 9.39 -18.38 18.75
N GLY A 163 10.33 -17.45 18.89
CA GLY A 163 11.58 -17.43 18.13
C GLY A 163 11.57 -16.60 16.84
N ILE A 164 10.46 -15.98 16.46
CA ILE A 164 10.45 -14.95 15.40
C ILE A 164 10.86 -13.62 16.04
N PRO A 165 11.96 -12.98 15.60
CA PRO A 165 12.43 -11.74 16.23
C PRO A 165 11.50 -10.55 15.94
N TRP A 166 10.91 -10.49 14.75
CA TRP A 166 9.92 -9.47 14.35
C TRP A 166 9.29 -9.85 13.00
N VAL A 167 8.20 -9.18 12.65
CA VAL A 167 7.56 -9.26 11.33
C VAL A 167 7.34 -7.84 10.78
N SER A 168 7.65 -7.62 9.51
CA SER A 168 7.43 -6.35 8.83
C SER A 168 6.35 -6.48 7.73
N LEU A 169 5.44 -5.52 7.68
CA LEU A 169 4.46 -5.33 6.60
C LEU A 169 4.69 -3.96 5.97
N TYR A 170 5.15 -3.94 4.72
CA TYR A 170 5.28 -2.73 3.92
C TYR A 170 4.11 -2.62 2.94
N VAL A 171 3.48 -1.44 2.87
CA VAL A 171 2.41 -1.15 1.92
C VAL A 171 2.75 0.13 1.17
N GLN A 172 2.78 0.03 -0.16
CA GLN A 172 2.95 1.16 -1.08
C GLN A 172 1.63 1.43 -1.81
N GLY A 173 1.18 2.68 -1.80
CA GLY A 173 0.07 3.14 -2.60
C GLY A 173 0.46 3.42 -4.05
N PHE A 174 -0.51 3.82 -4.87
CA PHE A 174 -0.24 4.25 -6.24
C PHE A 174 0.23 5.72 -6.25
N ALA A 175 1.21 6.04 -7.10
CA ALA A 175 1.71 7.39 -7.30
C ALA A 175 0.64 8.33 -7.91
N ASP A 176 -0.25 7.80 -8.74
CA ASP A 176 -1.22 8.56 -9.55
C ASP A 176 -2.62 8.66 -8.93
N ILE A 177 -2.75 8.66 -7.60
CA ILE A 177 -4.06 8.77 -6.94
C ILE A 177 -4.42 10.26 -6.78
N PRO A 178 -5.60 10.73 -7.23
CA PRO A 178 -5.96 12.14 -7.14
C PRO A 178 -6.17 12.64 -5.70
N VAL A 179 -6.56 11.73 -4.79
CA VAL A 179 -6.83 12.03 -3.38
C VAL A 179 -6.40 10.82 -2.53
N SER A 180 -5.51 11.06 -1.58
CA SER A 180 -5.10 10.06 -0.59
C SER A 180 -5.36 10.56 0.83
N TRP A 181 -5.37 9.65 1.82
CA TRP A 181 -5.41 9.88 3.28
C TRP A 181 -6.18 11.13 3.77
N ASN A 182 -7.33 10.92 4.43
CA ASN A 182 -8.21 12.00 4.93
C ASN A 182 -8.68 12.98 3.83
N SER A 183 -8.91 12.46 2.63
CA SER A 183 -9.43 13.23 1.49
C SER A 183 -8.53 14.41 1.08
N ARG A 184 -7.21 14.28 1.25
CA ARG A 184 -6.26 15.32 0.85
C ARG A 184 -5.87 15.14 -0.62
N PRO A 185 -5.97 16.20 -1.45
CA PRO A 185 -5.58 16.12 -2.85
C PRO A 185 -4.08 15.84 -2.95
N HIS A 186 -3.76 14.90 -3.82
CA HIS A 186 -2.39 14.49 -4.10
C HIS A 186 -1.74 15.50 -5.04
N VAL A 187 -0.53 15.95 -4.74
CA VAL A 187 0.16 16.97 -5.56
C VAL A 187 1.22 16.27 -6.39
N PHE A 188 0.86 15.99 -7.64
CA PHE A 188 1.65 15.34 -8.71
C PHE A 188 3.05 15.94 -8.97
N TYR A 189 3.41 17.08 -8.37
CA TYR A 189 4.53 17.87 -8.86
C TYR A 189 5.93 17.44 -8.36
N THR A 190 6.05 16.58 -7.34
CA THR A 190 7.39 16.18 -6.87
C THR A 190 7.56 14.72 -6.45
N ASP A 191 6.56 14.08 -5.84
CA ASP A 191 6.52 12.62 -5.66
C ASP A 191 5.15 12.26 -5.05
N GLY A 192 4.48 11.23 -5.56
CA GLY A 192 3.11 10.84 -5.17
C GLY A 192 3.05 9.66 -4.20
N ASP A 193 4.21 9.18 -3.76
CA ASP A 193 4.26 7.92 -3.03
C ASP A 193 3.83 8.08 -1.57
N ASN A 194 2.69 7.47 -1.26
CA ASN A 194 2.30 7.16 0.12
C ASN A 194 2.68 5.73 0.41
N SER A 195 3.51 5.53 1.41
CA SER A 195 3.79 4.19 1.92
C SER A 195 3.83 4.18 3.43
N TYR A 196 3.64 3.00 4.00
CA TYR A 196 3.80 2.79 5.42
C TYR A 196 4.37 1.41 5.68
N THR A 197 5.14 1.31 6.76
CA THR A 197 5.72 0.08 7.26
C THR A 197 5.20 -0.16 8.66
N ILE A 198 4.68 -1.35 8.90
CA ILE A 198 4.28 -1.82 10.23
C ILE A 198 5.28 -2.88 10.65
N ILE A 199 5.84 -2.73 11.84
CA ILE A 199 6.78 -3.67 12.44
C ILE A 199 6.15 -4.22 13.72
N LEU A 200 5.95 -5.53 13.75
CA LEU A 200 5.52 -6.28 14.92
C LEU A 200 6.74 -6.74 15.70
N LYS A 201 6.84 -6.31 16.96
CA LYS A 201 7.93 -6.64 17.89
C LYS A 201 7.49 -7.66 18.93
N PRO A 202 8.40 -8.44 19.53
CA PRO A 202 8.10 -9.29 20.67
C PRO A 202 7.45 -8.44 21.78
N VAL A 203 6.56 -9.04 22.57
CA VAL A 203 5.76 -8.33 23.61
C VAL A 203 4.57 -7.51 23.06
N ASN A 204 4.05 -7.86 21.87
CA ASN A 204 2.88 -7.20 21.23
C ASN A 204 3.04 -5.68 21.00
N ALA A 205 4.29 -5.18 20.97
CA ALA A 205 4.56 -3.81 20.61
C ALA A 205 4.50 -3.64 19.09
N ILE A 206 3.89 -2.55 18.63
CA ILE A 206 3.72 -2.24 17.20
C ILE A 206 4.39 -0.89 16.92
N THR A 207 5.30 -0.86 15.96
CA THR A 207 5.85 0.38 15.41
C THR A 207 5.24 0.61 14.03
N ILE A 208 4.68 1.80 13.81
CA ILE A 208 4.14 2.21 12.50
C ILE A 208 4.97 3.40 12.01
N ILE A 209 5.55 3.24 10.82
CA ILE A 209 6.30 4.28 10.13
C ILE A 209 5.49 4.65 8.90
N SER A 210 5.25 5.94 8.70
CA SER A 210 4.58 6.45 7.51
C SER A 210 5.53 7.32 6.72
N HIS A 211 5.64 7.04 5.43
CA HIS A 211 6.36 7.85 4.47
C HIS A 211 5.32 8.55 3.61
N ILE A 212 5.24 9.87 3.79
CA ILE A 212 4.37 10.74 3.01
C ILE A 212 5.31 11.66 2.24
N SER A 213 5.28 11.58 0.92
CA SER A 213 5.96 12.57 0.09
C SER A 213 5.39 13.97 0.35
N ASN A 214 6.29 14.95 0.42
CA ASN A 214 6.03 16.25 1.04
C ASN A 214 4.94 17.06 0.28
N ASN A 215 3.83 17.36 0.97
CA ASN A 215 2.74 18.23 0.51
C ASN A 215 3.10 19.74 0.49
N LYS A 216 4.37 20.09 0.28
CA LYS A 216 4.76 21.50 0.23
C LYS A 216 4.32 22.08 -1.10
N MET A 217 3.18 22.76 -1.09
CA MET A 217 2.95 23.86 -2.02
C MET A 217 4.16 24.79 -1.93
N ILE A 218 4.94 24.86 -3.00
CA ILE A 218 5.85 25.97 -3.21
C ILE A 218 4.96 27.22 -3.18
N LYS A 219 5.12 28.02 -2.12
CA LYS A 219 4.43 29.31 -1.97
C LYS A 219 4.90 30.28 -3.05
#